data_AF-A0A835JB89-F1
#
_entry.id   AF-A0A835JB89-F1
#
_cell.length_a   1.000
_cell.length_b   1.000
_cell.length_c   1.000
_cell.angle_alpha   90.00
_cell.angle_beta   90.00
_cell.angle_gamma   90.00
#
_symmetry.space_group_name_H-M   'P 1'
#
loop_
_entity.id
_entity.type
_entity.pdbx_description
1 polymer ?
#
loop_
_entity_poly.entity_id
_entity_poly.type
_entity_poly.pdbx_seq_one_letter_code
_entity_poly.pdbx_strand_id
1 'polypeptide(L)'
;MGSSRSNILCFLVLCACFLVPKSCHSYSHGALFIFGDSFYDAGNNIYLNTNIPKLNIFPYGETYFKHPTGRASDGRLIPDFIAEFAKLPLIPLYLQPGNHQFTNGMNFASGGAGALAGTNQGLVLDLQTQSSNFKNTEKQIRQKLGASEVKALLSTAVYMFSIGSNDYLIPFITNSTVFQSYSKKEYVKMVIGNITSVIQEIYSMGGRKFGLSKLLPLGCPPISRALNIVSSGGSGCMEEITVLAKLHNRALPKALKELKSQLRGYTYSIFDAYTVADAIFNNPSKYGEDSNLFRRGEKGMLRQWSFERYHYLRPESIRIVR
;
A
#
# COMPACT_ATOMS: atom_id res chain seq x y z
N MET A 1 59.58 -8.09 42.19
CA MET A 1 58.14 -7.82 42.44
C MET A 1 57.62 -6.85 41.38
N GLY A 2 57.12 -7.33 40.23
CA GLY A 2 56.72 -6.42 39.13
C GLY A 2 55.71 -6.97 38.11
N SER A 3 55.27 -8.23 38.23
CA SER A 3 54.45 -8.90 37.21
C SER A 3 52.94 -8.91 37.51
N SER A 4 52.52 -8.57 38.74
CA SER A 4 51.11 -8.71 39.16
C SER A 4 50.18 -7.61 38.62
N ARG A 5 50.68 -6.39 38.35
CA ARG A 5 49.83 -5.24 37.95
C ARG A 5 49.33 -5.31 36.50
N SER A 6 50.07 -5.94 35.59
CA SER A 6 49.70 -6.04 34.16
C SER A 6 48.54 -7.03 33.94
N ASN A 7 48.53 -8.14 34.67
CA ASN A 7 47.53 -9.19 34.52
C ASN A 7 46.15 -8.76 35.05
N ILE A 8 46.11 -7.92 36.10
CA ILE A 8 44.86 -7.37 36.65
C ILE A 8 44.22 -6.39 35.66
N LEU A 9 45.02 -5.58 34.94
CA LEU A 9 44.51 -4.63 33.96
C LEU A 9 43.91 -5.34 32.73
N CYS A 10 44.55 -6.42 32.26
CA CYS A 10 44.00 -7.26 31.19
C CYS A 10 42.68 -7.94 31.58
N PHE A 11 42.56 -8.45 32.81
CA PHE A 11 41.32 -9.07 33.29
C PHE A 11 40.16 -8.06 33.41
N LEU A 12 40.44 -6.82 33.82
CA LEU A 12 39.43 -5.76 33.90
C LEU A 12 38.94 -5.30 32.51
N VAL A 13 39.83 -5.24 31.52
CA VAL A 13 39.44 -4.92 30.12
C VAL A 13 38.63 -6.06 29.50
N LEU A 14 38.99 -7.32 29.75
CA LEU A 14 38.22 -8.48 29.30
C LEU A 14 36.82 -8.52 29.94
N CYS A 15 36.69 -8.25 31.25
CA CYS A 15 35.38 -8.18 31.93
C CYS A 15 34.50 -7.03 31.41
N ALA A 16 35.08 -5.87 31.06
CA ALA A 16 34.32 -4.75 30.49
C ALA A 16 33.71 -5.08 29.11
N CYS A 17 34.33 -5.99 28.33
CA CYS A 17 33.77 -6.45 27.06
C CYS A 17 32.58 -7.40 27.21
N PHE A 18 32.42 -8.07 28.36
CA PHE A 18 31.29 -8.97 28.64
C PHE A 18 30.10 -8.29 29.31
N LEU A 19 30.25 -7.04 29.76
CA LEU A 19 29.20 -6.29 30.49
C LEU A 19 28.36 -5.35 29.62
N VAL A 20 28.56 -5.33 28.30
CA VAL A 20 27.61 -4.71 27.38
C VAL A 20 26.69 -5.82 26.86
N PRO A 21 25.51 -6.06 27.45
CA PRO A 21 24.48 -6.80 26.75
C PRO A 21 24.12 -5.99 25.51
N LYS A 22 24.75 -6.33 24.38
CA LYS A 22 24.16 -6.05 23.07
C LYS A 22 22.92 -6.92 23.03
N SER A 23 21.83 -6.39 23.58
CA SER A 23 20.49 -6.84 23.24
C SER A 23 20.36 -6.63 21.73
N CYS A 24 20.78 -7.62 20.94
CA CYS A 24 20.23 -7.80 19.62
C CYS A 24 18.77 -8.16 19.87
N HIS A 25 17.91 -7.15 19.92
CA HIS A 25 16.50 -7.36 19.68
C HIS A 25 16.42 -7.93 18.27
N SER A 26 16.40 -9.27 18.19
CA SER A 26 15.94 -9.95 17.01
C SER A 26 14.48 -9.56 16.89
N TYR A 27 14.19 -8.57 16.06
CA TYR A 27 12.82 -8.29 15.62
C TYR A 27 12.38 -9.53 14.84
N SER A 28 11.88 -10.54 15.55
CA SER A 28 11.46 -11.81 14.95
C SER A 28 10.19 -11.65 14.10
N HIS A 29 9.57 -10.47 14.14
CA HIS A 29 8.41 -10.07 13.36
C HIS A 29 8.81 -8.83 12.56
N GLY A 30 8.77 -8.91 11.23
CA GLY A 30 9.11 -7.79 10.35
C GLY A 30 8.08 -6.66 10.43
N ALA A 31 8.49 -5.41 10.21
CA ALA A 31 7.57 -4.26 10.15
C ALA A 31 6.81 -4.20 8.82
N LEU A 32 5.63 -3.57 8.82
CA LEU A 32 4.80 -3.40 7.63
C LEU A 32 4.54 -1.92 7.33
N PHE A 33 5.14 -1.40 6.26
CA PHE A 33 4.92 -0.03 5.79
C PHE A 33 4.00 -0.03 4.56
N ILE A 34 2.90 0.71 4.62
CA ILE A 34 1.83 0.63 3.63
C ILE A 34 1.72 1.98 2.90
N PHE A 35 1.73 1.93 1.57
CA PHE A 35 1.61 3.06 0.67
C PHE A 35 0.47 2.77 -0.31
N GLY A 36 -0.24 3.80 -0.74
CA GLY A 36 -1.27 3.61 -1.75
C GLY A 36 -2.45 4.57 -1.70
N ASP A 37 -3.51 4.10 -2.34
CA ASP A 37 -4.79 4.76 -2.45
C ASP A 37 -5.84 4.18 -1.47
N SER A 38 -7.11 4.37 -1.79
CA SER A 38 -8.26 3.93 -0.99
C SER A 38 -8.31 2.42 -0.75
N PHE A 39 -7.65 1.59 -1.57
CA PHE A 39 -7.61 0.15 -1.31
C PHE A 39 -6.83 -0.18 -0.03
N TYR A 40 -5.83 0.65 0.30
CA TYR A 40 -4.91 0.42 1.42
C TYR A 40 -5.04 1.50 2.51
N ASP A 41 -5.80 2.57 2.29
CA ASP A 41 -6.03 3.63 3.29
C ASP A 41 -6.91 3.15 4.46
N ALA A 42 -6.28 3.00 5.62
CA ALA A 42 -6.95 2.58 6.85
C ALA A 42 -7.71 3.72 7.56
N GLY A 43 -7.69 4.95 7.02
CA GLY A 43 -8.42 6.11 7.53
C GLY A 43 -7.62 7.41 7.62
N ASN A 44 -6.45 7.54 6.99
CA ASN A 44 -5.67 8.79 7.01
C ASN A 44 -6.49 9.99 6.52
N ASN A 45 -7.36 9.80 5.53
CA ASN A 45 -8.17 10.87 4.96
C ASN A 45 -9.11 11.56 5.96
N ILE A 46 -9.45 10.95 7.11
CA ILE A 46 -10.32 11.60 8.10
C ILE A 46 -9.63 12.81 8.75
N TYR A 47 -8.29 12.79 8.80
CA TYR A 47 -7.45 13.84 9.38
C TYR A 47 -7.06 14.94 8.39
N LEU A 48 -7.37 14.76 7.10
CA LEU A 48 -7.17 15.79 6.09
C LEU A 48 -8.28 16.84 6.20
N ASN A 49 -7.88 18.11 6.10
CA ASN A 49 -8.82 19.24 6.01
C ASN A 49 -9.07 19.59 4.55
N THR A 50 -9.69 18.68 3.81
CA THR A 50 -9.94 18.79 2.37
C THR A 50 -11.40 18.46 2.06
N ASN A 51 -11.86 18.83 0.86
CA ASN A 51 -13.24 18.61 0.43
C ASN A 51 -13.50 17.20 -0.12
N ILE A 52 -12.56 16.25 0.05
CA ILE A 52 -12.80 14.86 -0.33
C ILE A 52 -13.77 14.23 0.67
N PRO A 53 -14.79 13.48 0.20
CA PRO A 53 -15.70 12.77 1.08
C PRO A 53 -14.96 11.88 2.09
N LYS A 54 -15.21 12.13 3.37
CA LYS A 54 -14.68 11.30 4.45
C LYS A 54 -15.54 10.06 4.60
N LEU A 55 -14.91 8.89 4.67
CA LEU A 55 -15.60 7.59 4.78
C LEU A 55 -15.82 7.20 6.24
N ASN A 56 -16.01 8.20 7.12
CA ASN A 56 -16.33 8.04 8.54
C ASN A 56 -17.84 8.07 8.79
N ILE A 57 -18.61 7.48 7.87
CA ILE A 57 -20.07 7.39 7.91
C ILE A 57 -20.53 5.94 7.72
N PHE A 58 -21.75 5.61 8.14
CA PHE A 58 -22.33 4.28 7.86
C PHE A 58 -22.52 4.07 6.34
N PRO A 59 -22.31 2.86 5.78
CA PRO A 59 -22.01 1.57 6.44
C PRO A 59 -20.53 1.18 6.48
N TYR A 60 -19.60 2.12 6.29
CA TYR A 60 -18.17 1.81 6.40
C TYR A 60 -17.85 1.29 7.82
N GLY A 61 -17.04 0.23 7.93
CA GLY A 61 -16.66 -0.42 9.19
C GLY A 61 -17.73 -1.31 9.88
N GLU A 62 -18.93 -1.50 9.31
CA GLU A 62 -20.02 -2.29 9.89
C GLU A 62 -19.68 -3.77 10.19
N THR A 63 -18.89 -4.45 9.37
CA THR A 63 -18.69 -5.92 9.48
C THR A 63 -17.70 -6.31 10.57
N TYR A 64 -16.60 -5.57 10.73
CA TYR A 64 -15.53 -5.91 11.69
C TYR A 64 -15.34 -4.89 12.80
N PHE A 65 -15.22 -3.61 12.44
CA PHE A 65 -14.95 -2.55 13.42
C PHE A 65 -16.20 -2.16 14.23
N LYS A 66 -17.40 -2.39 13.69
CA LYS A 66 -18.69 -1.99 14.25
C LYS A 66 -18.88 -0.48 14.40
N HIS A 67 -18.04 0.30 13.72
CA HIS A 67 -18.13 1.76 13.60
C HIS A 67 -17.34 2.24 12.37
N PRO A 68 -17.66 3.40 11.80
CA PRO A 68 -16.90 3.96 10.68
C PRO A 68 -15.48 4.35 11.06
N THR A 69 -14.50 3.86 10.29
CA THR A 69 -13.07 4.13 10.54
C THR A 69 -12.43 5.03 9.48
N GLY A 70 -13.16 5.44 8.44
CA GLY A 70 -12.57 6.14 7.28
C GLY A 70 -12.06 5.21 6.17
N ARG A 71 -12.22 3.89 6.31
CA ARG A 71 -11.84 2.89 5.30
C ARG A 71 -12.87 2.85 4.18
N ALA A 72 -12.40 2.64 2.94
CA ALA A 72 -13.27 2.34 1.80
C ALA A 72 -13.77 0.88 1.78
N SER A 73 -14.19 0.38 2.94
CA SER A 73 -14.68 -0.99 3.16
C SER A 73 -15.63 -1.02 4.36
N ASP A 74 -16.52 -2.01 4.41
CA ASP A 74 -17.31 -2.32 5.60
C ASP A 74 -16.48 -2.97 6.71
N GLY A 75 -15.20 -3.27 6.48
CA GLY A 75 -14.28 -3.74 7.52
C GLY A 75 -12.81 -3.64 7.13
N ARG A 76 -12.05 -4.72 7.34
CA ARG A 76 -10.63 -4.83 7.02
C ARG A 76 -10.33 -4.67 5.53
N LEU A 77 -9.12 -4.19 5.27
CA LEU A 77 -8.48 -4.05 3.97
C LEU A 77 -7.43 -5.16 3.80
N ILE A 78 -6.94 -5.35 2.57
CA ILE A 78 -5.90 -6.34 2.26
C ILE A 78 -4.69 -6.22 3.22
N PRO A 79 -4.13 -5.03 3.52
CA PRO A 79 -2.99 -4.94 4.42
C PRO A 79 -3.27 -5.42 5.85
N ASP A 80 -4.51 -5.37 6.33
CA ASP A 80 -4.84 -5.86 7.68
C ASP A 80 -4.77 -7.39 7.75
N PHE A 81 -5.24 -8.09 6.72
CA PHE A 81 -5.12 -9.54 6.63
C PHE A 81 -3.65 -9.97 6.53
N ILE A 82 -2.83 -9.19 5.83
CA ILE A 82 -1.39 -9.43 5.75
C ILE A 82 -0.72 -9.20 7.11
N ALA A 83 -1.10 -8.14 7.83
CA ALA A 83 -0.63 -7.88 9.18
C ALA A 83 -1.00 -9.04 10.13
N GLU A 84 -2.27 -9.48 10.11
CA GLU A 84 -2.75 -10.61 10.91
C GLU A 84 -1.98 -11.91 10.60
N PHE A 85 -1.78 -12.23 9.32
CA PHE A 85 -1.00 -13.39 8.90
C PHE A 85 0.46 -13.31 9.39
N ALA A 86 1.03 -12.10 9.41
CA ALA A 86 2.35 -11.82 9.95
C ALA A 86 2.39 -11.71 11.49
N LYS A 87 1.26 -11.92 12.18
CA LYS A 87 1.09 -11.76 13.63
C LYS A 87 1.43 -10.34 14.12
N LEU A 88 1.21 -9.35 13.27
CA LEU A 88 1.29 -7.93 13.61
C LEU A 88 -0.08 -7.41 14.06
N PRO A 89 -0.11 -6.38 14.91
CA PRO A 89 -1.34 -5.63 15.15
C PRO A 89 -1.80 -4.94 13.86
N LEU A 90 -3.02 -4.41 13.87
CA LEU A 90 -3.44 -3.46 12.84
C LEU A 90 -2.43 -2.31 12.76
N ILE A 91 -2.01 -1.99 11.55
CA ILE A 91 -0.95 -1.00 11.33
C ILE A 91 -1.51 0.41 11.59
N PRO A 92 -0.85 1.22 12.43
CA PRO A 92 -1.33 2.56 12.76
C PRO A 92 -1.34 3.47 11.54
N LEU A 93 -2.16 4.53 11.61
CA LEU A 93 -2.28 5.57 10.58
C LEU A 93 -1.23 6.65 10.83
N TYR A 94 -0.60 7.15 9.76
CA TYR A 94 0.41 8.20 9.89
C TYR A 94 -0.16 9.51 10.46
N LEU A 95 -1.36 9.91 10.02
CA LEU A 95 -1.98 11.18 10.44
C LEU A 95 -2.75 11.09 11.76
N GLN A 96 -2.93 9.90 12.35
CA GLN A 96 -3.64 9.77 13.61
C GLN A 96 -2.85 10.44 14.74
N PRO A 97 -3.45 11.36 15.52
CA PRO A 97 -2.79 11.95 16.67
C PRO A 97 -2.44 10.89 17.72
N GLY A 98 -1.28 11.02 18.37
CA GLY A 98 -0.86 10.17 19.48
C GLY A 98 0.58 9.66 19.37
N ASN A 99 1.05 9.02 20.45
CA ASN A 99 2.37 8.39 20.49
C ASN A 99 2.31 6.98 19.88
N HIS A 100 2.55 6.88 18.58
CA HIS A 100 2.59 5.60 17.89
C HIS A 100 3.94 4.87 18.10
N GLN A 101 3.87 3.55 18.27
CA GLN A 101 5.04 2.68 18.12
C GLN A 101 5.28 2.40 16.64
N PHE A 102 6.22 3.12 16.06
CA PHE A 102 6.58 3.02 14.63
C PHE A 102 7.33 1.73 14.25
N THR A 103 7.71 0.90 15.24
CA THR A 103 8.53 -0.29 15.05
C THR A 103 7.79 -1.45 14.37
N ASN A 104 6.46 -1.48 14.45
CA ASN A 104 5.64 -2.47 13.72
C ASN A 104 5.28 -2.01 12.31
N GLY A 105 5.60 -0.77 11.95
CA GLY A 105 5.27 -0.16 10.67
C GLY A 105 4.25 0.96 10.78
N MET A 106 3.81 1.45 9.63
CA MET A 106 2.93 2.62 9.52
C MET A 106 2.18 2.60 8.18
N ASN A 107 0.93 3.05 8.20
CA ASN A 107 0.11 3.21 7.01
C ASN A 107 0.10 4.67 6.54
N PHE A 108 0.70 4.92 5.37
CA PHE A 108 0.77 6.21 4.70
C PHE A 108 -0.26 6.36 3.58
N ALA A 109 -1.01 5.30 3.23
CA ALA A 109 -1.95 5.33 2.13
C ALA A 109 -3.07 6.35 2.36
N SER A 110 -3.60 6.91 1.27
CA SER A 110 -4.60 7.97 1.30
C SER A 110 -5.63 7.77 0.19
N GLY A 111 -6.91 7.74 0.54
CA GLY A 111 -8.02 7.63 -0.39
C GLY A 111 -7.96 8.67 -1.50
N GLY A 112 -8.05 8.23 -2.76
CA GLY A 112 -7.95 9.11 -3.93
C GLY A 112 -6.53 9.46 -4.38
N ALA A 113 -5.48 8.99 -3.69
CA ALA A 113 -4.10 9.26 -4.07
C ALA A 113 -3.73 8.64 -5.43
N GLY A 114 -2.91 9.38 -6.19
CA GLY A 114 -2.21 8.90 -7.38
C GLY A 114 -0.70 8.77 -7.14
N ALA A 115 -0.03 8.09 -8.07
CA ALA A 115 1.42 8.10 -8.15
C ALA A 115 1.94 9.46 -8.64
N LEU A 116 1.14 10.19 -9.42
CA LEU A 116 1.47 11.53 -9.90
C LEU A 116 0.92 12.59 -8.94
N ALA A 117 1.73 13.61 -8.63
CA ALA A 117 1.34 14.70 -7.73
C ALA A 117 0.15 15.54 -8.24
N GLY A 118 -0.09 15.53 -9.56
CA GLY A 118 -1.25 16.21 -10.16
C GLY A 118 -2.58 15.51 -9.89
N THR A 119 -2.58 14.23 -9.50
CA THR A 119 -3.80 13.46 -9.23
C THR A 119 -4.41 13.90 -7.91
N ASN A 120 -5.59 14.53 -7.95
CA ASN A 120 -6.25 15.11 -6.78
C ASN A 120 -5.34 16.06 -5.97
N GLN A 121 -4.53 16.86 -6.69
CA GLN A 121 -3.52 17.72 -6.10
C GLN A 121 -4.08 18.58 -4.95
N GLY A 122 -3.39 18.56 -3.80
CA GLY A 122 -3.76 19.31 -2.61
C GLY A 122 -4.93 18.73 -1.80
N LEU A 123 -5.55 17.65 -2.27
CA LEU A 123 -6.70 17.02 -1.59
C LEU A 123 -6.34 15.72 -0.87
N VAL A 124 -5.22 15.10 -1.24
CA VAL A 124 -4.78 13.76 -0.81
C VAL A 124 -3.31 13.75 -0.43
N LEU A 125 -2.84 12.68 0.22
CA LEU A 125 -1.42 12.39 0.32
C LEU A 125 -0.98 11.65 -0.96
N ASP A 126 -0.49 12.36 -1.97
CA ASP A 126 0.08 11.73 -3.17
C ASP A 126 1.28 10.84 -2.82
N LEU A 127 1.69 9.94 -3.73
CA LEU A 127 2.74 8.97 -3.44
C LEU A 127 4.08 9.58 -2.99
N GLN A 128 4.46 10.77 -3.48
CA GLN A 128 5.68 11.43 -3.02
C GLN A 128 5.52 12.03 -1.62
N THR A 129 4.34 12.57 -1.32
CA THR A 129 3.98 12.97 0.05
C THR A 129 4.03 11.77 1.00
N GLN A 130 3.54 10.60 0.58
CA GLN A 130 3.65 9.36 1.37
C GLN A 130 5.10 8.91 1.57
N SER A 131 5.96 9.00 0.54
CA SER A 131 7.40 8.76 0.66
C SER A 131 8.06 9.70 1.67
N SER A 132 7.69 10.98 1.64
CA SER A 132 8.19 11.99 2.58
C SER A 132 7.77 11.70 4.02
N ASN A 133 6.53 11.26 4.23
CA ASN A 133 6.02 10.81 5.53
C ASN A 133 6.78 9.59 6.05
N PHE A 134 7.16 8.67 5.16
CA PHE A 134 8.02 7.55 5.51
C PHE A 134 9.44 8.00 5.92
N LYS A 135 10.05 8.95 5.20
CA LYS A 135 11.36 9.53 5.59
C LYS A 135 11.29 10.17 6.98
N ASN A 136 10.21 10.89 7.28
CA ASN A 136 9.99 11.46 8.62
C ASN A 136 9.84 10.39 9.69
N THR A 137 9.12 9.30 9.38
CA THR A 137 8.95 8.15 10.28
C THR A 137 10.29 7.45 10.53
N GLU A 138 11.09 7.23 9.49
CA GLU A 138 12.42 6.64 9.60
C GLU A 138 13.33 7.46 10.52
N LYS A 139 13.33 8.79 10.36
CA LYS A 139 14.10 9.69 11.23
C LYS A 139 13.69 9.55 12.70
N GLN A 140 12.39 9.44 12.98
CA GLN A 140 11.88 9.26 14.34
C GLN A 140 12.26 7.89 14.91
N ILE A 141 12.18 6.81 14.12
CA ILE A 141 12.63 5.48 14.56
C ILE A 141 14.14 5.50 14.81
N ARG A 142 14.93 6.16 13.95
CA ARG A 142 16.39 6.25 14.07
C ARG A 142 16.81 6.97 15.35
N GLN A 143 16.10 8.01 15.74
CA GLN A 143 16.34 8.70 17.00
C GLN A 143 16.07 7.80 18.22
N LYS A 144 15.11 6.87 18.12
CA LYS A 144 14.74 5.96 19.22
C LYS A 144 15.64 4.73 19.31
N LEU A 145 15.96 4.10 18.18
CA LEU A 145 16.67 2.80 18.12
C LEU A 145 18.17 2.93 17.78
N GLY A 146 18.58 4.07 17.24
CA GLY A 146 19.92 4.24 16.68
C GLY A 146 20.09 3.61 15.29
N ALA A 147 21.25 3.84 14.69
CA ALA A 147 21.48 3.57 13.27
C ALA A 147 21.48 2.08 12.90
N SER A 148 22.07 1.23 13.75
CA SER A 148 22.21 -0.21 13.47
C SER A 148 20.86 -0.92 13.52
N GLU A 149 20.05 -0.63 14.53
CA GLU A 149 18.74 -1.25 14.73
C GLU A 149 17.74 -0.80 13.67
N VAL A 150 17.71 0.49 13.30
CA VAL A 150 16.89 0.95 12.16
C VAL A 150 17.29 0.26 10.87
N LYS A 151 18.58 0.10 10.60
CA LYS A 151 19.03 -0.58 9.39
C LYS A 151 18.54 -2.03 9.36
N ALA A 152 18.59 -2.74 10.49
CA ALA A 152 18.06 -4.09 10.61
C ALA A 152 16.54 -4.12 10.40
N LEU A 153 15.80 -3.22 11.04
CA LEU A 153 14.34 -3.08 10.92
C LEU A 153 13.93 -2.86 9.45
N LEU A 154 14.50 -1.86 8.77
CA LEU A 154 14.14 -1.54 7.39
C LEU A 154 14.51 -2.66 6.41
N SER A 155 15.63 -3.36 6.65
CA SER A 155 16.06 -4.46 5.78
C SER A 155 15.16 -5.70 5.86
N THR A 156 14.43 -5.86 6.96
CA THR A 156 13.52 -7.00 7.21
C THR A 156 12.06 -6.63 7.01
N ALA A 157 11.72 -5.34 6.99
CA ALA A 157 10.37 -4.83 6.75
C ALA A 157 9.84 -5.16 5.34
N VAL A 158 8.51 -5.19 5.24
CA VAL A 158 7.76 -5.31 3.99
C VAL A 158 7.12 -3.97 3.67
N TYR A 159 7.24 -3.56 2.40
CA TYR A 159 6.69 -2.31 1.88
C TYR A 159 5.58 -2.63 0.87
N MET A 160 4.33 -2.35 1.24
CA MET A 160 3.16 -2.65 0.43
C MET A 160 2.68 -1.44 -0.38
N PHE A 161 2.34 -1.65 -1.65
CA PHE A 161 1.84 -0.62 -2.56
C PHE A 161 0.55 -1.04 -3.27
N SER A 162 -0.44 -0.15 -3.25
CA SER A 162 -1.60 -0.16 -4.15
C SER A 162 -1.84 1.26 -4.64
N ILE A 163 -1.35 1.62 -5.82
CA ILE A 163 -1.38 2.99 -6.34
C ILE A 163 -1.42 2.97 -7.86
N GLY A 164 -1.98 4.01 -8.48
CA GLY A 164 -2.11 4.12 -9.94
C GLY A 164 -3.55 4.20 -10.43
N SER A 165 -4.52 3.71 -9.62
CA SER A 165 -5.93 3.66 -10.02
C SER A 165 -6.49 5.05 -10.31
N ASN A 166 -6.22 6.00 -9.40
CA ASN A 166 -6.72 7.36 -9.50
C ASN A 166 -6.06 8.14 -10.64
N ASP A 167 -4.79 7.86 -10.98
CA ASP A 167 -4.12 8.50 -12.11
C ASP A 167 -4.87 8.23 -13.43
N TYR A 168 -5.55 7.09 -13.55
CA TYR A 168 -6.31 6.73 -14.76
C TYR A 168 -7.80 7.03 -14.66
N LEU A 169 -8.38 7.15 -13.46
CA LEU A 169 -9.80 7.47 -13.28
C LEU A 169 -10.07 8.97 -13.28
N ILE A 170 -9.27 9.74 -12.54
CA ILE A 170 -9.49 11.17 -12.31
C ILE A 170 -9.52 11.98 -13.62
N PRO A 171 -8.64 11.74 -14.62
CA PRO A 171 -8.72 12.47 -15.89
C PRO A 171 -10.08 12.38 -16.59
N PHE A 172 -10.81 11.27 -16.46
CA PHE A 172 -12.15 11.11 -17.05
C PHE A 172 -13.23 11.75 -16.19
N ILE A 173 -13.07 11.73 -14.85
CA ILE A 173 -14.01 12.37 -13.92
C ILE A 173 -13.96 13.89 -14.06
N THR A 174 -12.77 14.47 -14.29
CA THR A 174 -12.57 15.92 -14.39
C THR A 174 -12.54 16.45 -15.81
N ASN A 175 -12.79 15.59 -16.82
CA ASN A 175 -12.70 15.92 -18.24
C ASN A 175 -11.35 16.59 -18.61
N SER A 176 -10.27 16.03 -18.09
CA SER A 176 -8.91 16.53 -18.28
C SER A 176 -8.43 16.39 -19.73
N THR A 177 -7.67 17.36 -20.21
CA THR A 177 -7.02 17.33 -21.53
C THR A 177 -5.69 16.55 -21.54
N VAL A 178 -5.31 15.87 -20.46
CA VAL A 178 -4.00 15.21 -20.34
C VAL A 178 -3.72 14.20 -21.47
N PHE A 179 -4.75 13.51 -21.95
CA PHE A 179 -4.62 12.55 -23.05
C PHE A 179 -4.57 13.20 -24.45
N GLN A 180 -4.67 14.53 -24.53
CA GLN A 180 -4.33 15.30 -25.73
C GLN A 180 -2.82 15.60 -25.77
N SER A 181 -2.19 15.77 -24.60
CA SER A 181 -0.75 16.06 -24.48
C SER A 181 0.13 14.80 -24.43
N TYR A 182 -0.41 13.69 -23.93
CA TYR A 182 0.32 12.44 -23.77
C TYR A 182 -0.47 11.26 -24.35
N SER A 183 0.20 10.37 -25.06
CA SER A 183 -0.40 9.07 -25.37
C SER A 183 -0.64 8.28 -24.09
N LYS A 184 -1.63 7.38 -24.12
CA LYS A 184 -1.93 6.47 -23.00
C LYS A 184 -0.70 5.69 -22.50
N LYS A 185 0.22 5.32 -23.41
CA LYS A 185 1.47 4.62 -23.07
C LYS A 185 2.47 5.53 -22.34
N GLU A 186 2.64 6.76 -22.80
CA GLU A 186 3.53 7.74 -22.15
C GLU A 186 3.02 8.09 -20.76
N TYR A 187 1.71 8.32 -20.63
CA TYR A 187 1.09 8.60 -19.34
C TYR A 187 1.26 7.43 -18.35
N VAL A 188 1.06 6.18 -18.81
CA VAL A 188 1.35 4.98 -17.99
C VAL A 188 2.83 4.91 -17.61
N LYS A 189 3.75 5.26 -18.53
CA LYS A 189 5.19 5.29 -18.24
C LYS A 189 5.52 6.29 -17.12
N MET A 190 4.88 7.47 -17.10
CA MET A 190 5.04 8.45 -16.02
C MET A 190 4.58 7.87 -14.66
N VAL A 191 3.39 7.27 -14.62
CA VAL A 191 2.85 6.64 -13.40
C VAL A 191 3.80 5.55 -12.88
N ILE A 192 4.23 4.63 -13.75
CA ILE A 192 5.17 3.56 -13.36
C ILE A 192 6.52 4.14 -12.91
N GLY A 193 7.02 5.17 -13.60
CA GLY A 193 8.25 5.86 -13.25
C GLY A 193 8.24 6.41 -11.82
N ASN A 194 7.15 7.09 -11.43
CA ASN A 194 6.98 7.60 -10.06
C ASN A 194 6.92 6.47 -9.02
N ILE A 195 6.21 5.37 -9.31
CA ILE A 195 6.16 4.20 -8.43
C ILE A 195 7.57 3.63 -8.23
N THR A 196 8.32 3.41 -9.31
CA THR A 196 9.68 2.87 -9.23
C THR A 196 10.66 3.82 -8.55
N SER A 197 10.48 5.13 -8.72
CA SER A 197 11.31 6.14 -8.05
C SER A 197 11.14 6.06 -6.53
N VAL A 198 9.91 5.99 -6.02
CA VAL A 198 9.68 5.83 -4.57
C VAL A 198 10.21 4.49 -4.05
N ILE A 199 10.09 3.40 -4.82
CA ILE A 199 10.72 2.12 -4.46
C ILE A 199 12.24 2.26 -4.33
N GLN A 200 12.89 2.94 -5.27
CA GLN A 200 14.33 3.19 -5.24
C GLN A 200 14.74 4.07 -4.04
N GLU A 201 13.94 5.09 -3.70
CA GLU A 201 14.16 5.90 -2.51
C GLU A 201 14.12 5.04 -1.23
N ILE A 202 13.08 4.23 -1.05
CA ILE A 202 12.96 3.33 0.11
C ILE A 202 14.09 2.30 0.13
N TYR A 203 14.47 1.77 -1.04
CA TYR A 203 15.60 0.86 -1.16
C TYR A 203 16.91 1.51 -0.71
N SER A 204 17.15 2.77 -1.09
CA SER A 204 18.34 3.54 -0.68
C SER A 204 18.42 3.73 0.84
N MET A 205 17.27 3.78 1.52
CA MET A 205 17.17 3.88 2.97
C MET A 205 17.36 2.53 3.68
N GLY A 206 17.38 1.41 2.95
CA GLY A 206 17.61 0.07 3.49
C GLY A 206 16.49 -0.93 3.23
N GLY A 207 15.36 -0.51 2.63
CA GLY A 207 14.24 -1.41 2.34
C GLY A 207 14.59 -2.48 1.31
N ARG A 208 14.09 -3.71 1.49
CA ARG A 208 14.43 -4.86 0.63
C ARG A 208 13.26 -5.67 0.10
N LYS A 209 12.10 -5.69 0.78
CA LYS A 209 10.97 -6.56 0.42
C LYS A 209 9.74 -5.74 0.03
N PHE A 210 9.34 -5.80 -1.23
CA PHE A 210 8.27 -4.96 -1.77
C PHE A 210 7.07 -5.82 -2.22
N GLY A 211 5.86 -5.46 -1.81
CA GLY A 211 4.63 -6.10 -2.26
C GLY A 211 3.78 -5.12 -3.05
N LEU A 212 3.45 -5.44 -4.29
CA LEU A 212 2.66 -4.55 -5.15
C LEU A 212 1.41 -5.25 -5.65
N SER A 213 0.32 -4.51 -5.81
CA SER A 213 -0.87 -5.01 -6.51
C SER A 213 -0.87 -4.56 -7.96
N LYS A 214 -1.24 -5.45 -8.88
CA LYS A 214 -1.79 -5.03 -10.17
C LYS A 214 -3.06 -4.21 -9.94
N LEU A 215 -3.38 -3.33 -10.88
CA LEU A 215 -4.65 -2.62 -10.86
C LEU A 215 -5.80 -3.57 -11.16
N LEU A 216 -6.96 -3.27 -10.61
CA LEU A 216 -8.21 -3.99 -10.86
C LEU A 216 -8.70 -3.72 -12.31
N PRO A 217 -9.77 -4.39 -12.78
CA PRO A 217 -10.43 -4.07 -14.04
C PRO A 217 -11.13 -2.70 -14.01
N LEU A 218 -10.36 -1.61 -13.97
CA LEU A 218 -10.83 -0.25 -13.62
C LEU A 218 -11.93 0.31 -14.53
N GLY A 219 -12.16 -0.23 -15.72
CA GLY A 219 -13.28 0.19 -16.57
C GLY A 219 -14.64 -0.33 -16.12
N CYS A 220 -14.68 -1.35 -15.25
CA CYS A 220 -15.90 -2.07 -14.89
C CYS A 220 -16.59 -1.68 -13.55
N PRO A 221 -15.92 -1.08 -12.55
CA PRO A 221 -16.59 -0.55 -11.37
C PRO A 221 -17.74 0.41 -11.71
N PRO A 222 -18.74 0.56 -10.81
CA PRO A 222 -19.92 1.39 -11.02
C PRO A 222 -19.61 2.80 -11.53
N ILE A 223 -18.58 3.46 -10.97
CA ILE A 223 -18.19 4.81 -11.39
C ILE A 223 -17.78 4.86 -12.86
N SER A 224 -17.01 3.88 -13.33
CA SER A 224 -16.54 3.83 -14.72
C SER A 224 -17.67 3.50 -15.70
N ARG A 225 -18.63 2.65 -15.29
CA ARG A 225 -19.84 2.39 -16.08
C ARG A 225 -20.73 3.63 -16.15
N ALA A 226 -20.91 4.34 -15.04
CA ALA A 226 -21.66 5.59 -15.01
C ALA A 226 -21.04 6.65 -15.94
N LEU A 227 -19.71 6.80 -15.90
CA LEU A 227 -18.99 7.66 -16.84
C LEU A 227 -19.22 7.23 -18.30
N ASN A 228 -19.24 5.94 -18.59
CA ASN A 228 -19.44 5.42 -19.94
C ASN A 228 -20.83 5.74 -20.51
N ILE A 229 -21.84 5.66 -19.63
CA ILE A 229 -23.23 6.05 -19.96
C ILE A 229 -23.27 7.53 -20.31
N VAL A 230 -22.67 8.38 -19.46
CA VAL A 230 -22.68 9.84 -19.65
C VAL A 230 -21.87 10.28 -20.87
N SER A 231 -20.72 9.66 -21.14
CA SER A 231 -19.82 10.10 -22.21
C SER A 231 -20.14 9.52 -23.60
N SER A 232 -20.68 8.30 -23.67
CA SER A 232 -20.87 7.58 -24.93
C SER A 232 -22.22 6.88 -25.09
N GLY A 233 -23.08 6.90 -24.07
CA GLY A 233 -24.33 6.11 -24.04
C GLY A 233 -24.11 4.61 -23.83
N GLY A 234 -22.87 4.16 -23.60
CA GLY A 234 -22.55 2.75 -23.38
C GLY A 234 -22.88 2.29 -21.96
N SER A 235 -23.48 1.09 -21.81
CA SER A 235 -23.84 0.51 -20.50
C SER A 235 -22.80 -0.48 -19.94
N GLY A 236 -21.77 -0.81 -20.72
CA GLY A 236 -20.68 -1.73 -20.37
C GLY A 236 -19.53 -1.05 -19.64
N CYS A 237 -18.43 -1.80 -19.45
CA CYS A 237 -17.19 -1.24 -18.93
C CYS A 237 -16.65 -0.14 -19.86
N MET A 238 -16.03 0.90 -19.31
CA MET A 238 -15.37 1.95 -20.10
C MET A 238 -14.05 1.40 -20.68
N GLU A 239 -13.98 1.30 -22.01
CA GLU A 239 -12.82 0.69 -22.69
C GLU A 239 -11.54 1.53 -22.51
N GLU A 240 -11.64 2.86 -22.52
CA GLU A 240 -10.46 3.72 -22.40
C GLU A 240 -9.71 3.54 -21.07
N ILE A 241 -10.46 3.43 -19.96
CA ILE A 241 -9.91 3.13 -18.64
C ILE A 241 -9.39 1.68 -18.59
N THR A 242 -10.11 0.73 -19.20
CA THR A 242 -9.67 -0.68 -19.31
C THR A 242 -8.31 -0.79 -20.01
N VAL A 243 -8.10 -0.05 -21.09
CA VAL A 243 -6.82 0.00 -21.83
C VAL A 243 -5.70 0.51 -20.94
N LEU A 244 -5.92 1.60 -20.18
CA LEU A 244 -4.93 2.14 -19.25
C LEU A 244 -4.55 1.14 -18.16
N ALA A 245 -5.54 0.49 -17.53
CA ALA A 245 -5.30 -0.54 -16.52
C ALA A 245 -4.50 -1.73 -17.09
N LYS A 246 -4.84 -2.21 -18.30
CA LYS A 246 -4.09 -3.29 -18.98
C LYS A 246 -2.68 -2.87 -19.40
N LEU A 247 -2.47 -1.61 -19.78
CA LEU A 247 -1.12 -1.08 -20.06
C LEU A 247 -0.27 -1.06 -18.79
N HIS A 248 -0.82 -0.53 -17.69
CA HIS A 248 -0.16 -0.52 -16.39
C HIS A 248 0.20 -1.94 -15.93
N ASN A 249 -0.76 -2.87 -15.98
CA ASN A 249 -0.57 -4.25 -15.52
C ASN A 249 0.43 -5.04 -16.37
N ARG A 250 0.72 -4.60 -17.60
CA ARG A 250 1.82 -5.12 -18.44
C ARG A 250 3.16 -4.44 -18.16
N ALA A 251 3.14 -3.16 -17.80
CA ALA A 251 4.34 -2.35 -17.57
C ALA A 251 4.95 -2.59 -16.18
N LEU A 252 4.12 -2.63 -15.13
CA LEU A 252 4.57 -2.75 -13.74
C LEU A 252 5.47 -3.98 -13.50
N PRO A 253 5.11 -5.22 -13.90
CA PRO A 253 5.97 -6.37 -13.68
C PRO A 253 7.33 -6.27 -14.40
N LYS A 254 7.36 -5.63 -15.57
CA LYS A 254 8.60 -5.42 -16.32
C LYS A 254 9.53 -4.46 -15.59
N ALA A 255 9.00 -3.34 -15.10
CA ALA A 255 9.76 -2.35 -14.34
C ALA A 255 10.30 -2.94 -13.02
N LEU A 256 9.50 -3.72 -12.29
CA LEU A 256 9.95 -4.39 -11.06
C LEU A 256 11.03 -5.45 -11.33
N LYS A 257 10.92 -6.18 -12.45
CA LYS A 257 11.96 -7.11 -12.90
C LYS A 257 13.27 -6.39 -13.25
N GLU A 258 13.18 -5.23 -13.88
CA GLU A 258 14.35 -4.39 -14.18
C GLU A 258 15.03 -3.90 -12.89
N LEU A 259 14.27 -3.37 -11.92
CA LEU A 259 14.80 -3.02 -10.60
C LEU A 259 15.51 -4.21 -9.92
N LYS A 260 14.95 -5.43 -10.04
CA LYS A 260 15.58 -6.64 -9.49
C LYS A 260 16.93 -6.98 -10.13
N SER A 261 17.15 -6.65 -11.40
CA SER A 261 18.46 -6.81 -12.04
C SER A 261 19.49 -5.76 -11.61
N GLN A 262 19.03 -4.59 -11.17
CA GLN A 262 19.90 -3.45 -10.81
C GLN A 262 20.19 -3.37 -9.32
N LEU A 263 19.27 -3.83 -8.46
CA LEU A 263 19.30 -3.60 -7.01
C LEU A 263 19.60 -4.90 -6.25
N ARG A 264 20.81 -4.99 -5.68
CA ARG A 264 21.25 -6.16 -4.90
C ARG A 264 20.41 -6.35 -3.65
N GLY A 265 19.86 -7.56 -3.48
CA GLY A 265 19.02 -7.90 -2.32
C GLY A 265 17.61 -7.33 -2.35
N TYR A 266 17.24 -6.56 -3.38
CA TYR A 266 15.85 -6.19 -3.64
C TYR A 266 15.04 -7.45 -3.97
N THR A 267 13.85 -7.57 -3.40
CA THR A 267 12.89 -8.64 -3.69
C THR A 267 11.51 -8.01 -3.81
N TYR A 268 10.68 -8.60 -4.67
CA TYR A 268 9.32 -8.12 -4.85
C TYR A 268 8.34 -9.27 -5.05
N SER A 269 7.08 -9.01 -4.72
CA SER A 269 5.93 -9.84 -5.03
C SER A 269 4.87 -8.99 -5.72
N ILE A 270 4.08 -9.61 -6.59
CA ILE A 270 2.97 -8.97 -7.28
C ILE A 270 1.70 -9.76 -7.00
N PHE A 271 0.69 -9.10 -6.44
CA PHE A 271 -0.66 -9.63 -6.33
C PHE A 271 -1.45 -9.33 -7.60
N ASP A 272 -2.00 -10.36 -8.25
CA ASP A 272 -2.80 -10.22 -9.47
C ASP A 272 -4.27 -9.91 -9.15
N ALA A 273 -4.50 -8.73 -8.58
CA ALA A 273 -5.85 -8.29 -8.22
C ALA A 273 -6.77 -8.20 -9.45
N TYR A 274 -6.24 -7.95 -10.65
CA TYR A 274 -7.02 -7.92 -11.88
C TYR A 274 -7.72 -9.24 -12.12
N THR A 275 -6.95 -10.34 -12.10
CA THR A 275 -7.48 -11.68 -12.38
C THR A 275 -8.46 -12.13 -11.29
N VAL A 276 -8.16 -11.83 -10.03
CA VAL A 276 -9.06 -12.14 -8.90
C VAL A 276 -10.38 -11.40 -9.05
N ALA A 277 -10.35 -10.09 -9.29
CA ALA A 277 -11.57 -9.29 -9.43
C ALA A 277 -12.36 -9.66 -10.68
N ASP A 278 -11.71 -9.92 -11.81
CA ASP A 278 -12.38 -10.37 -13.04
C ASP A 278 -13.10 -11.70 -12.83
N ALA A 279 -12.48 -12.65 -12.13
CA ALA A 279 -13.12 -13.92 -11.77
C ALA A 279 -14.36 -13.72 -10.88
N ILE A 280 -14.31 -12.77 -9.94
CA ILE A 280 -15.45 -12.40 -9.08
C ILE A 280 -16.56 -11.76 -9.90
N PHE A 281 -16.23 -10.78 -10.75
CA PHE A 281 -17.21 -10.07 -11.58
C PHE A 281 -17.95 -11.02 -12.53
N ASN A 282 -17.24 -12.01 -13.07
CA ASN A 282 -17.81 -12.97 -14.02
C ASN A 282 -18.52 -14.15 -13.34
N ASN A 283 -18.20 -14.48 -12.07
CA ASN A 283 -18.81 -15.61 -11.35
C ASN A 283 -19.17 -15.28 -9.89
N PRO A 284 -19.99 -14.25 -9.62
CA PRO A 284 -20.25 -13.76 -8.27
C PRO A 284 -20.81 -14.82 -7.31
N SER A 285 -21.68 -15.72 -7.81
CA SER A 285 -22.29 -16.77 -6.99
C SER A 285 -21.28 -17.78 -6.41
N LYS A 286 -20.20 -18.08 -7.14
CA LYS A 286 -19.10 -18.94 -6.67
C LYS A 286 -18.40 -18.35 -5.44
N TYR A 287 -18.51 -17.04 -5.30
CA TYR A 287 -17.87 -16.26 -4.26
C TYR A 287 -18.88 -15.72 -3.24
N GLY A 288 -20.10 -16.27 -3.19
CA GLY A 288 -21.10 -15.88 -2.18
C GLY A 288 -21.81 -14.56 -2.45
N GLU A 289 -21.71 -14.00 -3.66
CA GLU A 289 -22.42 -12.78 -4.08
C GLU A 289 -23.66 -13.09 -4.92
N ASP A 290 -24.74 -12.35 -4.69
CA ASP A 290 -25.91 -12.38 -5.55
C ASP A 290 -25.59 -11.68 -6.89
N SER A 291 -25.64 -12.46 -7.97
CA SER A 291 -25.44 -12.00 -9.35
C SER A 291 -26.27 -10.76 -9.75
N ASN A 292 -27.42 -10.54 -9.11
CA ASN A 292 -28.28 -9.39 -9.38
C ASN A 292 -27.79 -8.09 -8.72
N LEU A 293 -27.07 -8.16 -7.59
CA LEU A 293 -26.54 -6.99 -6.88
C LEU A 293 -25.38 -6.33 -7.63
N PHE A 294 -24.52 -7.14 -8.27
CA PHE A 294 -23.41 -6.66 -9.10
C PHE A 294 -23.89 -5.94 -10.38
N ARG A 295 -24.98 -6.42 -10.98
CA ARG A 295 -25.54 -5.83 -12.22
C ARG A 295 -26.27 -4.51 -11.99
N ARG A 296 -26.98 -4.36 -10.86
CA ARG A 296 -27.85 -3.20 -10.59
C ARG A 296 -27.13 -1.98 -10.01
N GLY A 297 -25.92 -2.12 -9.45
CA GLY A 297 -25.20 -0.98 -8.87
C GLY A 297 -25.83 -0.38 -7.60
N GLU A 298 -27.07 -0.73 -7.25
CA GLU A 298 -27.90 -0.13 -6.20
C GLU A 298 -27.40 -0.36 -4.76
N LYS A 299 -26.42 -1.26 -4.54
CA LYS A 299 -25.73 -1.46 -3.24
C LYS A 299 -24.22 -1.71 -3.40
N GLY A 300 -23.69 -1.53 -4.61
CA GLY A 300 -22.41 -2.10 -5.05
C GLY A 300 -21.18 -1.40 -4.51
N MET A 301 -21.20 -0.08 -4.35
CA MET A 301 -19.98 0.68 -4.01
C MET A 301 -19.39 0.32 -2.63
N LEU A 302 -20.23 -0.16 -1.71
CA LEU A 302 -19.87 -0.51 -0.33
C LEU A 302 -19.51 -1.99 -0.16
N ARG A 303 -20.13 -2.89 -0.93
CA ARG A 303 -19.91 -4.34 -0.84
C ARG A 303 -18.84 -4.87 -1.78
N GLN A 304 -18.59 -4.19 -2.89
CA GLN A 304 -17.60 -4.59 -3.90
C GLN A 304 -16.15 -4.58 -3.38
N TRP A 305 -15.90 -3.98 -2.22
CA TRP A 305 -14.58 -3.87 -1.58
C TRP A 305 -14.48 -4.55 -0.21
N SER A 306 -15.51 -5.29 0.20
CA SER A 306 -15.46 -6.08 1.44
C SER A 306 -14.64 -7.35 1.17
N PHE A 307 -13.40 -7.41 1.64
CA PHE A 307 -12.61 -8.66 1.62
C PHE A 307 -13.01 -9.62 2.75
N GLU A 308 -13.77 -9.14 3.73
CA GLU A 308 -14.09 -9.85 4.98
C GLU A 308 -15.15 -10.92 4.87
N ARG A 309 -16.13 -10.73 3.99
CA ARG A 309 -17.26 -11.65 3.91
C ARG A 309 -16.93 -12.99 3.25
N TYR A 310 -15.71 -13.16 2.72
CA TYR A 310 -15.56 -14.01 1.54
C TYR A 310 -14.35 -14.95 1.49
N HIS A 311 -13.53 -15.05 2.54
CA HIS A 311 -12.39 -15.99 2.54
C HIS A 311 -11.50 -15.85 1.26
N TYR A 312 -11.46 -14.65 0.65
CA TYR A 312 -10.84 -14.39 -0.66
C TYR A 312 -9.32 -14.55 -0.64
N LEU A 313 -8.72 -14.40 0.53
CA LEU A 313 -7.30 -14.51 0.76
C LEU A 313 -7.01 -15.87 1.39
N ARG A 314 -7.07 -16.94 0.61
CA ARG A 314 -6.45 -18.19 1.06
C ARG A 314 -4.95 -17.93 1.22
N PRO A 315 -4.30 -18.37 2.31
CA PRO A 315 -2.85 -18.19 2.51
C PRO A 315 -2.01 -18.60 1.29
N GLU A 316 -2.48 -19.58 0.52
CA GLU A 316 -1.88 -20.10 -0.70
C GLU A 316 -1.77 -19.08 -1.86
N SER A 317 -2.65 -18.08 -1.89
CA SER A 317 -2.68 -17.02 -2.92
C SER A 317 -1.78 -15.83 -2.60
N ILE A 318 -1.33 -15.72 -1.35
CA ILE A 318 -0.39 -14.71 -0.88
C ILE A 318 1.01 -15.35 -0.82
N ARG A 319 1.73 -15.34 -1.94
CA ARG A 319 3.17 -15.60 -1.90
C ARG A 319 3.90 -14.35 -1.44
N ILE A 320 3.90 -14.09 -0.13
CA ILE A 320 4.90 -13.20 0.46
C ILE A 320 6.24 -13.94 0.36
N VAL A 321 7.18 -13.33 -0.37
CA VAL A 321 8.56 -13.81 -0.43
C VAL A 321 9.12 -13.79 0.99
N ARG A 322 9.32 -14.98 1.58
CA ARG A 322 10.02 -15.13 2.87
C ARG A 322 11.45 -14.62 2.73
#